data_AF-A0AAV1XCM6-F1
#
_entry.id   AF-A0AAV1XCM6-F1
#
_cell.length_a   1.000
_cell.length_b   1.000
_cell.length_c   1.000
_cell.angle_alpha   90.00
_cell.angle_beta   90.00
_cell.angle_gamma   90.00
#
_symmetry.space_group_name_H-M   'P 1'
#
loop_
_entity.id
_entity.type
_entity.pdbx_description
1 polymer ?
#
loop_
_entity_poly.entity_id
_entity_poly.type
_entity_poly.pdbx_seq_one_letter_code
_entity_poly.pdbx_strand_id
1 'polypeptide(L)'
;MKLSQNPLPDREMRLPGVGLSGPLPNNTLSLPSALQILSLESNSITGPFPSGFTELKNLTRLYLQFNKFSGPLPLDFSVWNSLSVVNLSNNSFNGSIPSSISNLTHLSSLVLANNSLSGEIPDINVTTLQELSLANNNLSGVVPEPLFNFPSSAFDGNNVTLSTALVPALPMQPPNAQPRKKTREISEPALLGIIIGGSVLAFLVAAAFIIVCWYGEEDANGKPVKSRKKNEVPMKREASDESKKSQDKNNIVFFDDCYLAFDLEDLLRASAEILGKGTFGTTYKAALDDITNVVVKRLKEVTVGKRDFEHHMEVVGKIKHDNVSALRAYFYSKEERLIVYEYYQQGSISAMLHGRNEEGRSSLDWDSRLRIAIGTARGIAHIHAQIGGKLVHGNIKASNIFLNSQGYGCISDIGLATLVNPISPSAMRIAGYRAPEVIDNRKATHASDVYSFGVLLLELLTGKSPANTINEEVVNLVRWVNSVVREEWTAEVFDVELLRYPNIEEEMVEMLQLGLACAARIPEQRPKMRDVVRRVEEIPRVNTGNGPSS
;
A
#
# COMPACT_ATOMS: atom_id res chain seq x y z
N MET A 1 -30.62 -33.12 -23.69
CA MET A 1 -31.34 -31.86 -23.94
C MET A 1 -30.28 -30.76 -24.02
N LYS A 2 -30.08 -30.18 -25.22
CA LYS A 2 -29.10 -29.14 -25.62
C LYS A 2 -27.71 -29.12 -24.95
N LEU A 3 -26.71 -29.58 -25.72
CA LEU A 3 -25.31 -29.17 -25.60
C LEU A 3 -25.20 -27.64 -25.76
N SER A 4 -24.48 -26.97 -24.86
CA SER A 4 -24.07 -25.57 -25.03
C SER A 4 -22.62 -25.41 -24.58
N GLN A 5 -21.72 -25.84 -25.47
CA GLN A 5 -20.40 -25.29 -25.78
C GLN A 5 -19.57 -24.71 -24.62
N ASN A 6 -18.58 -25.50 -24.17
CA ASN A 6 -17.33 -24.93 -23.67
C ASN A 6 -16.79 -23.93 -24.70
N PRO A 7 -16.32 -22.73 -24.33
CA PRO A 7 -15.64 -21.87 -25.30
C PRO A 7 -14.34 -22.56 -25.71
N LEU A 8 -14.20 -22.75 -27.01
CA LEU A 8 -13.00 -23.27 -27.66
C LEU A 8 -11.82 -22.33 -27.34
N PRO A 9 -10.61 -22.86 -27.03
CA PRO A 9 -9.42 -22.05 -26.74
C PRO A 9 -9.01 -21.10 -27.87
N ASP A 10 -9.53 -21.28 -29.09
CA ASP A 10 -9.23 -20.44 -30.25
C ASP A 10 -10.10 -19.18 -30.37
N ARG A 11 -11.08 -18.97 -29.47
CA ARG A 11 -11.99 -17.79 -29.53
C ARG A 11 -11.71 -16.73 -28.46
N GLU A 12 -10.90 -17.05 -27.46
CA GLU A 12 -10.57 -16.12 -26.39
C GLU A 12 -9.06 -16.11 -26.12
N MET A 13 -8.48 -14.93 -26.05
CA MET A 13 -7.11 -14.72 -25.61
C MET A 13 -7.12 -13.73 -24.47
N ARG A 14 -6.74 -14.20 -23.28
CA ARG A 14 -6.72 -13.41 -22.05
C ARG A 14 -5.36 -13.56 -21.39
N LEU A 15 -4.56 -12.50 -21.43
CA LEU A 15 -3.24 -12.42 -20.80
C LEU A 15 -3.14 -11.19 -19.87
N PRO A 16 -4.04 -11.05 -18.87
CA PRO A 16 -3.98 -9.91 -17.94
C PRO A 16 -2.75 -10.04 -17.03
N GLY A 17 -1.98 -8.97 -16.85
CA GLY A 17 -0.99 -8.90 -15.77
C GLY A 17 0.19 -9.87 -15.86
N VAL A 18 0.42 -10.52 -17.00
CA VAL A 18 1.46 -11.55 -17.16
C VAL A 18 2.88 -10.97 -17.35
N GLY A 19 3.02 -9.65 -17.30
CA GLY A 19 4.31 -8.96 -17.40
C GLY A 19 4.77 -8.69 -18.84
N LEU A 20 3.87 -8.70 -19.83
CA LEU A 20 4.20 -8.30 -21.21
C LEU A 20 4.71 -6.85 -21.21
N SER A 21 5.78 -6.59 -21.95
CA SER A 21 6.37 -5.25 -22.04
C SER A 21 6.93 -4.98 -23.43
N GLY A 22 7.06 -3.69 -23.76
CA GLY A 22 7.50 -3.25 -25.08
C GLY A 22 6.36 -3.19 -26.10
N PRO A 23 6.65 -2.80 -27.36
CA PRO A 23 5.63 -2.65 -28.39
C PRO A 23 5.15 -4.00 -28.89
N LEU A 24 3.83 -4.10 -29.16
CA LEU A 24 3.30 -5.24 -29.90
C LEU A 24 3.81 -5.17 -31.34
N PRO A 25 4.57 -6.16 -31.81
CA PRO A 25 5.08 -6.17 -33.17
C PRO A 25 3.93 -6.29 -34.17
N ASN A 26 3.96 -5.45 -35.21
CA ASN A 26 2.87 -5.31 -36.19
C ASN A 26 2.44 -6.63 -36.88
N ASN A 27 3.29 -7.67 -36.87
CA ASN A 27 3.10 -8.91 -37.65
C ASN A 27 3.11 -10.21 -36.81
N THR A 28 3.21 -10.17 -35.47
CA THR A 28 3.54 -11.40 -34.68
C THR A 28 2.38 -11.94 -33.86
N LEU A 29 1.24 -11.28 -33.86
CA LEU A 29 0.02 -11.81 -33.30
C LEU A 29 -0.72 -12.55 -34.42
N SER A 30 -0.30 -13.79 -34.73
CA SER A 30 -1.06 -14.74 -35.54
C SER A 30 -2.33 -15.17 -34.80
N LEU A 31 -3.16 -14.18 -34.47
CA LEU A 31 -4.39 -14.38 -33.73
C LEU A 31 -5.43 -14.95 -34.68
N PRO A 32 -6.21 -15.93 -34.21
CA PRO A 32 -7.24 -16.52 -35.03
C PRO A 32 -8.26 -15.43 -35.41
N SER A 33 -8.64 -15.34 -36.69
CA SER A 33 -9.71 -14.44 -37.15
C SER A 33 -11.06 -14.72 -36.48
N ALA A 34 -11.21 -15.91 -35.87
CA ALA A 34 -12.34 -16.31 -35.07
C ALA A 34 -12.34 -15.74 -33.63
N LEU A 35 -11.30 -15.02 -33.22
CA LEU A 35 -11.17 -14.46 -31.88
C LEU A 35 -12.34 -13.50 -31.57
N GLN A 36 -13.01 -13.75 -30.46
CA GLN A 36 -14.13 -12.97 -29.96
C GLN A 36 -13.75 -12.11 -28.76
N ILE A 37 -12.77 -12.54 -27.96
CA ILE A 37 -12.34 -11.82 -26.76
C ILE A 37 -10.82 -11.68 -26.78
N LEU A 38 -10.35 -10.44 -26.69
CA LEU A 38 -8.95 -10.10 -26.53
C LEU A 38 -8.77 -9.27 -25.26
N SER A 39 -8.10 -9.84 -24.26
CA SER A 39 -7.64 -9.11 -23.08
C SER A 39 -6.13 -9.17 -22.97
N LEU A 40 -5.50 -8.00 -23.00
CA LEU A 40 -4.06 -7.77 -22.75
C LEU A 40 -3.85 -6.76 -21.63
N GLU A 41 -4.85 -6.58 -20.77
CA GLU A 41 -4.86 -5.55 -19.74
C GLU A 41 -3.76 -5.71 -18.68
N SER A 42 -3.48 -4.64 -17.94
CA SER A 42 -2.56 -4.65 -16.79
C SER A 42 -1.14 -5.11 -17.12
N ASN A 43 -0.66 -4.86 -18.33
CA ASN A 43 0.71 -5.14 -18.74
C ASN A 43 1.52 -3.83 -18.88
N SER A 44 2.76 -3.91 -19.36
CA SER A 44 3.62 -2.76 -19.68
C SER A 44 3.79 -2.59 -21.20
N ILE A 45 2.75 -2.92 -21.97
CA ILE A 45 2.80 -2.85 -23.44
C ILE A 45 2.86 -1.38 -23.87
N THR A 46 3.81 -1.05 -24.76
CA THR A 46 4.06 0.30 -25.27
C THR A 46 3.69 0.43 -26.75
N GLY A 47 3.82 1.61 -27.35
CA GLY A 47 3.64 1.81 -28.79
C GLY A 47 2.18 2.04 -29.21
N PRO A 48 1.90 2.15 -30.52
CA PRO A 48 0.57 2.48 -31.04
C PRO A 48 -0.43 1.33 -30.93
N PHE A 49 -1.71 1.65 -31.14
CA PHE A 49 -2.73 0.63 -31.37
C PHE A 49 -2.31 -0.27 -32.54
N PRO A 50 -2.17 -1.59 -32.36
CA PRO A 50 -1.64 -2.46 -33.42
C PRO A 50 -2.58 -2.51 -34.63
N SER A 51 -2.05 -2.24 -35.82
CA SER A 51 -2.85 -2.29 -37.05
C SER A 51 -3.40 -3.70 -37.32
N GLY A 52 -2.68 -4.75 -36.90
CA GLY A 52 -3.12 -6.14 -37.04
C GLY A 52 -4.43 -6.48 -36.32
N PHE A 53 -4.84 -5.69 -35.32
CA PHE A 53 -6.13 -5.90 -34.64
C PHE A 53 -7.33 -5.65 -35.53
N THR A 54 -7.16 -4.88 -36.62
CA THR A 54 -8.22 -4.66 -37.62
C THR A 54 -8.61 -5.94 -38.37
N GLU A 55 -7.78 -6.98 -38.34
CA GLU A 55 -8.07 -8.28 -38.94
C GLU A 55 -9.03 -9.14 -38.08
N LEU A 56 -9.19 -8.79 -36.79
CA LEU A 56 -10.02 -9.51 -35.82
C LEU A 56 -11.51 -9.15 -35.93
N LYS A 57 -12.12 -9.40 -37.09
CA LYS A 57 -13.49 -8.94 -37.42
C LYS A 57 -14.59 -9.50 -36.51
N ASN A 58 -14.33 -10.61 -35.83
CA ASN A 58 -15.30 -11.26 -34.93
C ASN A 58 -15.18 -10.79 -33.47
N LEU A 59 -14.37 -9.77 -33.20
CA LEU A 59 -14.13 -9.29 -31.85
C LEU A 59 -15.41 -8.72 -31.24
N THR A 60 -15.74 -9.23 -30.06
CA THR A 60 -16.91 -8.82 -29.25
C THR A 60 -16.50 -8.04 -28.01
N ARG A 61 -15.30 -8.29 -27.47
CA ARG A 61 -14.77 -7.63 -26.28
C ARG A 61 -13.28 -7.36 -26.43
N LEU A 62 -12.89 -6.11 -26.21
CA LEU A 62 -11.51 -5.64 -26.27
C LEU A 62 -11.12 -4.96 -24.96
N TYR A 63 -10.12 -5.52 -24.28
CA TYR A 63 -9.58 -5.03 -23.02
C TYR A 63 -8.09 -4.75 -23.15
N LEU A 64 -7.70 -3.47 -23.21
CA LEU A 64 -6.31 -3.02 -23.31
C LEU A 64 -5.92 -2.08 -22.17
N GLN A 65 -6.77 -1.95 -21.15
CA GLN A 65 -6.58 -1.01 -20.05
C GLN A 65 -5.31 -1.28 -19.23
N PHE A 66 -4.84 -0.25 -18.52
CA PHE A 66 -3.65 -0.32 -17.67
C PHE A 66 -2.41 -0.83 -18.42
N ASN A 67 -2.13 -0.19 -19.56
CA ASN A 67 -0.91 -0.40 -20.35
C ASN A 67 -0.24 0.96 -20.61
N LYS A 68 0.71 1.00 -21.53
CA LYS A 68 1.42 2.22 -21.98
C LYS A 68 1.23 2.43 -23.48
N PHE A 69 0.08 2.02 -24.02
CA PHE A 69 -0.25 2.28 -25.43
C PHE A 69 -0.28 3.80 -25.67
N SER A 70 0.14 4.23 -26.84
CA SER A 70 0.32 5.65 -27.20
C SER A 70 -0.17 5.92 -28.62
N GLY A 71 -0.16 7.18 -29.06
CA GLY A 71 -0.62 7.52 -30.41
C GLY A 71 -2.14 7.45 -30.58
N PRO A 72 -2.65 7.65 -31.80
CA PRO A 72 -4.07 7.79 -32.05
C PRO A 72 -4.82 6.46 -32.00
N LEU A 73 -6.09 6.53 -31.64
CA LEU A 73 -7.04 5.44 -31.89
C LEU A 73 -7.21 5.20 -33.40
N PRO A 74 -7.52 3.97 -33.83
CA PRO A 74 -7.77 3.66 -35.23
C PRO A 74 -8.98 4.46 -35.74
N LEU A 75 -8.86 5.06 -36.93
CA LEU A 75 -9.89 5.95 -37.48
C LEU A 75 -11.23 5.24 -37.76
N ASP A 76 -11.18 3.94 -38.01
CA ASP A 76 -12.35 3.14 -38.35
C ASP A 76 -12.57 1.98 -37.38
N PHE A 77 -13.45 2.20 -36.40
CA PHE A 77 -13.92 1.16 -35.49
C PHE A 77 -15.01 0.27 -36.11
N SER A 78 -15.60 0.66 -37.26
CA SER A 78 -16.71 -0.09 -37.86
C SER A 78 -16.29 -1.47 -38.40
N VAL A 79 -14.98 -1.71 -38.54
CA VAL A 79 -14.40 -3.02 -38.85
C VAL A 79 -14.77 -4.09 -37.82
N TRP A 80 -15.07 -3.69 -36.58
CA TRP A 80 -15.45 -4.58 -35.49
C TRP A 80 -16.94 -4.45 -35.14
N ASN A 81 -17.81 -4.71 -36.10
CA ASN A 81 -19.27 -4.55 -35.99
C ASN A 81 -19.92 -5.31 -34.80
N SER A 82 -19.25 -6.33 -34.27
CA SER A 82 -19.73 -7.18 -33.18
C SER A 82 -19.25 -6.73 -31.80
N LEU A 83 -18.47 -5.63 -31.71
CA LEU A 83 -17.99 -5.12 -30.43
C LEU A 83 -19.14 -4.70 -29.52
N SER A 84 -19.11 -5.26 -28.33
CA SER A 84 -20.03 -4.99 -27.23
C SER A 84 -19.35 -4.28 -26.06
N VAL A 85 -18.04 -4.50 -25.87
CA VAL A 85 -17.25 -3.90 -24.79
C VAL A 85 -15.91 -3.45 -25.32
N VAL A 86 -15.57 -2.19 -25.06
CA VAL A 86 -14.27 -1.61 -25.37
C VAL A 86 -13.75 -0.88 -24.14
N ASN A 87 -12.66 -1.39 -23.55
CA ASN A 87 -11.95 -0.72 -22.46
C ASN A 87 -10.50 -0.46 -22.84
N LEU A 88 -10.20 0.81 -23.09
CA LEU A 88 -8.88 1.33 -23.46
C LEU A 88 -8.32 2.28 -22.39
N SER A 89 -8.94 2.30 -21.21
CA SER A 89 -8.62 3.26 -20.16
C SER A 89 -7.21 3.11 -19.61
N ASN A 90 -6.68 4.15 -18.97
CA ASN A 90 -5.37 4.10 -18.30
C ASN A 90 -4.25 3.71 -19.27
N ASN A 91 -4.15 4.46 -20.36
CA ASN A 91 -3.09 4.38 -21.36
C ASN A 91 -2.61 5.81 -21.68
N SER A 92 -1.83 5.96 -22.76
CA SER A 92 -1.36 7.25 -23.27
C SER A 92 -1.89 7.51 -24.70
N PHE A 93 -3.07 6.98 -25.05
CA PHE A 93 -3.70 7.25 -26.35
C PHE A 93 -3.95 8.75 -26.51
N ASN A 94 -3.82 9.26 -27.73
CA ASN A 94 -4.00 10.68 -28.05
C ASN A 94 -4.84 10.87 -29.32
N GLY A 95 -4.99 12.12 -29.77
CA GLY A 95 -5.85 12.44 -30.92
C GLY A 95 -7.35 12.32 -30.59
N SER A 96 -8.18 12.39 -31.63
CA SER A 96 -9.63 12.44 -31.47
C SER A 96 -10.28 11.07 -31.32
N ILE A 97 -11.40 11.04 -30.60
CA ILE A 97 -12.30 9.88 -30.57
C ILE A 97 -12.91 9.72 -31.98
N PRO A 98 -12.72 8.57 -32.65
CA PRO A 98 -13.25 8.36 -33.99
C PRO A 98 -14.78 8.36 -34.02
N SER A 99 -15.38 9.09 -34.95
CA SER A 99 -16.84 9.12 -35.13
C SER A 99 -17.44 7.77 -35.53
N SER A 100 -16.63 6.88 -36.12
CA SER A 100 -16.99 5.50 -36.49
C SER A 100 -17.44 4.64 -35.30
N ILE A 101 -17.14 5.03 -34.05
CA ILE A 101 -17.67 4.37 -32.84
C ILE A 101 -19.19 4.42 -32.78
N SER A 102 -19.83 5.45 -33.35
CA SER A 102 -21.29 5.54 -33.45
C SER A 102 -21.92 4.41 -34.28
N ASN A 103 -21.15 3.74 -35.15
CA ASN A 103 -21.62 2.62 -35.97
C ASN A 103 -21.65 1.28 -35.21
N LEU A 104 -21.13 1.22 -33.97
CA LEU A 104 -21.09 -0.01 -33.18
C LEU A 104 -22.43 -0.23 -32.46
N THR A 105 -23.41 -0.77 -33.19
CA THR A 105 -24.81 -0.93 -32.71
C THR A 105 -24.96 -1.90 -31.53
N HIS A 106 -23.97 -2.76 -31.28
CA HIS A 106 -23.97 -3.70 -30.16
C HIS A 106 -23.19 -3.18 -28.93
N LEU A 107 -22.59 -1.99 -29.00
CA LEU A 107 -21.71 -1.48 -27.96
C LEU A 107 -22.49 -1.12 -26.69
N SER A 108 -22.20 -1.85 -25.62
CA SER A 108 -22.80 -1.69 -24.29
C SER A 108 -21.90 -0.97 -23.30
N SER A 109 -20.57 -1.03 -23.49
CA SER A 109 -19.58 -0.37 -22.63
C SER A 109 -18.44 0.24 -23.45
N LEU A 110 -18.21 1.53 -23.24
CA LEU A 110 -17.12 2.30 -23.84
C LEU A 110 -16.34 3.07 -22.76
N VAL A 111 -15.15 2.57 -22.42
CA VAL A 111 -14.30 3.13 -21.38
C VAL A 111 -12.97 3.59 -21.99
N LEU A 112 -12.83 4.91 -22.14
CA LEU A 112 -11.64 5.59 -22.69
C LEU A 112 -10.95 6.49 -21.67
N ALA A 113 -11.37 6.44 -20.40
CA ALA A 113 -10.89 7.31 -19.35
C ALA A 113 -9.37 7.22 -19.10
N ASN A 114 -8.78 8.28 -18.53
CA ASN A 114 -7.36 8.35 -18.19
C ASN A 114 -6.47 8.09 -19.42
N ASN A 115 -6.62 8.93 -20.44
CA ASN A 115 -5.78 8.97 -21.64
C ASN A 115 -5.46 10.44 -21.99
N SER A 116 -4.81 10.67 -23.12
CA SER A 116 -4.51 12.01 -23.66
C SER A 116 -5.37 12.33 -24.90
N LEU A 117 -6.58 11.76 -25.00
CA LEU A 117 -7.49 12.01 -26.14
C LEU A 117 -7.93 13.47 -26.17
N SER A 118 -8.09 14.05 -27.35
CA SER A 118 -8.34 15.47 -27.54
C SER A 118 -9.36 15.75 -28.64
N GLY A 119 -9.81 17.00 -28.74
CA GLY A 119 -10.85 17.39 -29.69
C GLY A 119 -12.27 17.18 -29.12
N GLU A 120 -13.26 17.22 -30.02
CA GLU A 120 -14.67 17.14 -29.64
C GLU A 120 -15.13 15.69 -29.43
N ILE A 121 -16.13 15.50 -28.57
CA ILE A 121 -16.81 14.22 -28.41
C ILE A 121 -17.72 14.03 -29.64
N PRO A 122 -17.51 12.99 -30.49
CA PRO A 122 -18.36 12.76 -31.64
C PRO A 122 -19.79 12.41 -31.19
N ASP A 123 -20.76 12.57 -32.09
CA ASP A 123 -22.16 12.23 -31.82
C ASP A 123 -22.34 10.69 -31.74
N ILE A 124 -22.07 10.13 -30.57
CA ILE A 124 -22.16 8.69 -30.30
C ILE A 124 -23.62 8.37 -30.00
N ASN A 125 -24.40 8.12 -31.06
CA ASN A 125 -25.79 7.70 -30.95
C ASN A 125 -25.92 6.17 -30.89
N VAL A 126 -25.40 5.57 -29.82
CA VAL A 126 -25.49 4.12 -29.58
C VAL A 126 -26.49 3.86 -28.47
N THR A 127 -27.69 3.40 -28.86
CA THR A 127 -28.82 3.19 -27.94
C THR A 127 -28.63 2.02 -26.97
N THR A 128 -27.70 1.11 -27.26
CA THR A 128 -27.34 -0.03 -26.42
C THR A 128 -26.30 0.29 -25.35
N LEU A 129 -25.72 1.50 -25.38
CA LEU A 129 -24.65 1.91 -24.48
C LEU A 129 -25.18 2.12 -23.06
N GLN A 130 -24.67 1.33 -22.11
CA GLN A 130 -25.03 1.37 -20.69
C GLN A 130 -23.92 1.98 -19.85
N GLU A 131 -22.68 1.83 -20.29
CA GLU A 131 -21.51 2.36 -19.61
C GLU A 131 -20.70 3.25 -20.56
N LEU A 132 -20.43 4.47 -20.11
CA LEU A 132 -19.56 5.42 -20.79
C LEU A 132 -18.62 6.03 -19.76
N SER A 133 -17.33 6.07 -20.09
CA SER A 133 -16.36 6.84 -19.32
C SER A 133 -15.30 7.44 -20.23
N LEU A 134 -15.33 8.76 -20.36
CA LEU A 134 -14.38 9.59 -21.11
C LEU A 134 -13.53 10.46 -20.17
N ALA A 135 -13.64 10.25 -18.86
CA ALA A 135 -13.04 11.09 -17.84
C ALA A 135 -11.50 11.19 -17.95
N ASN A 136 -10.94 12.30 -17.50
CA ASN A 136 -9.51 12.58 -17.46
C ASN A 136 -8.84 12.37 -18.82
N ASN A 137 -9.34 13.10 -19.82
CA ASN A 137 -8.73 13.27 -21.12
C ASN A 137 -8.56 14.79 -21.38
N ASN A 138 -8.14 15.16 -22.59
CA ASN A 138 -8.02 16.54 -23.05
C ASN A 138 -9.15 16.90 -24.04
N LEU A 139 -10.36 16.36 -23.83
CA LEU A 139 -11.52 16.60 -24.68
C LEU A 139 -12.08 18.01 -24.45
N SER A 140 -12.65 18.59 -25.50
CA SER A 140 -13.17 19.95 -25.51
C SER A 140 -14.52 20.05 -26.22
N GLY A 141 -15.25 21.14 -26.02
CA GLY A 141 -16.47 21.43 -26.77
C GLY A 141 -17.75 21.09 -26.00
N VAL A 142 -18.78 20.65 -26.71
CA VAL A 142 -20.11 20.38 -26.15
C VAL A 142 -20.33 18.87 -26.09
N VAL A 143 -20.86 18.38 -24.97
CA VAL A 143 -21.30 16.98 -24.87
C VAL A 143 -22.52 16.78 -25.78
N PRO A 144 -22.53 15.81 -26.70
CA PRO A 144 -23.70 15.51 -27.53
C PRO A 144 -24.91 15.06 -26.69
N GLU A 145 -26.12 15.46 -27.10
CA GLU A 145 -27.36 15.15 -26.37
C GLU A 145 -27.57 13.67 -26.04
N PRO A 146 -27.25 12.69 -26.92
CA PRO A 146 -27.40 11.27 -26.60
C PRO A 146 -26.63 10.83 -25.36
N LEU A 147 -25.59 11.57 -24.97
CA LEU A 147 -24.71 11.24 -23.85
C LEU A 147 -25.11 11.93 -22.54
N PHE A 148 -26.18 12.73 -22.53
CA PHE A 148 -26.66 13.42 -21.32
C PHE A 148 -27.19 12.48 -20.24
N ASN A 149 -27.56 11.25 -20.60
CA ASN A 149 -28.05 10.25 -19.66
C ASN A 149 -26.92 9.62 -18.83
N PHE A 150 -25.65 9.85 -19.18
CA PHE A 150 -24.50 9.38 -18.41
C PHE A 150 -24.16 10.34 -17.27
N PRO A 151 -23.64 9.84 -16.13
CA PRO A 151 -23.29 10.69 -15.01
C PRO A 151 -22.21 11.70 -15.40
N SER A 152 -22.21 12.90 -14.79
CA SER A 152 -21.19 13.93 -15.06
C SER A 152 -19.76 13.42 -14.85
N SER A 153 -19.59 12.45 -13.94
CA SER A 153 -18.31 11.78 -13.70
C SER A 153 -17.74 11.06 -14.91
N ALA A 154 -18.56 10.69 -15.90
CA ALA A 154 -18.10 10.14 -17.16
C ALA A 154 -17.29 11.15 -18.00
N PHE A 155 -17.39 12.44 -17.70
CA PHE A 155 -16.73 13.53 -18.43
C PHE A 155 -15.76 14.34 -17.58
N ASP A 156 -15.62 14.04 -16.28
CA ASP A 156 -14.75 14.75 -15.35
C ASP A 156 -13.32 14.90 -15.89
N GLY A 157 -12.63 15.99 -15.55
CA GLY A 157 -11.26 16.22 -16.00
C GLY A 157 -11.10 16.66 -17.46
N ASN A 158 -12.17 16.78 -18.23
CA ASN A 158 -12.19 17.36 -19.58
C ASN A 158 -12.68 18.81 -19.60
N ASN A 159 -12.44 19.53 -20.70
CA ASN A 159 -12.94 20.89 -20.93
C ASN A 159 -14.23 20.90 -21.77
N VAL A 160 -15.23 20.13 -21.34
CA VAL A 160 -16.52 19.98 -22.05
C VAL A 160 -17.65 20.68 -21.31
N THR A 161 -18.67 21.11 -22.06
CA THR A 161 -19.85 21.79 -21.53
C THR A 161 -21.13 21.02 -21.87
N LEU A 162 -22.07 20.99 -20.93
CA LEU A 162 -23.43 20.47 -21.15
C LEU A 162 -24.29 21.65 -21.64
N SER A 163 -24.53 21.75 -22.94
CA SER A 163 -25.44 22.78 -23.47
C SER A 163 -26.89 22.38 -23.20
N THR A 164 -27.47 22.92 -22.12
CA THR A 164 -28.92 22.99 -21.93
C THR A 164 -29.31 24.43 -21.62
N ALA A 165 -29.47 25.26 -22.66
CA ALA A 165 -30.12 26.56 -22.51
C ALA A 165 -30.68 27.09 -23.85
N LEU A 166 -31.85 26.60 -24.25
CA LEU A 166 -32.83 27.44 -24.93
C LEU A 166 -33.59 28.21 -23.85
N VAL A 167 -33.18 29.45 -23.59
CA VAL A 167 -34.04 30.45 -22.91
C VAL A 167 -34.06 31.71 -23.77
N PRO A 168 -35.23 32.24 -24.16
CA PRO A 168 -35.33 33.42 -25.02
C PRO A 168 -34.77 34.67 -24.32
N ALA A 169 -34.08 35.51 -25.10
CA ALA A 169 -33.53 36.78 -24.66
C ALA A 169 -34.62 37.75 -24.18
N LEU A 170 -34.40 38.37 -23.01
CA LEU A 170 -35.00 39.64 -22.60
C LEU A 170 -33.92 40.55 -21.97
N PRO A 171 -34.09 41.89 -22.04
CA PRO A 171 -33.00 42.82 -22.31
C PRO A 171 -32.17 43.23 -21.10
N MET A 172 -30.96 43.66 -21.43
CA MET A 172 -29.86 44.11 -20.58
C MET A 172 -30.24 45.13 -19.50
N GLN A 173 -29.67 44.95 -18.30
CA GLN A 173 -29.30 46.03 -17.39
C GLN A 173 -27.83 45.88 -16.99
N PRO A 174 -27.06 46.98 -16.88
CA PRO A 174 -25.61 46.91 -16.69
C PRO A 174 -25.24 46.58 -15.23
N PRO A 175 -24.18 45.80 -14.97
CA PRO A 175 -23.76 45.50 -13.61
C PRO A 175 -22.93 46.62 -13.01
N ASN A 176 -23.33 46.97 -11.80
CA ASN A 176 -22.62 47.79 -10.84
C ASN A 176 -21.25 47.14 -10.52
N ALA A 177 -20.18 47.93 -10.56
CA ALA A 177 -18.81 47.48 -10.38
C ALA A 177 -18.47 47.24 -8.90
N GLN A 178 -17.96 46.04 -8.56
CA GLN A 178 -17.13 45.78 -7.37
C GLN A 178 -16.12 44.63 -7.66
N PRO A 179 -14.99 44.59 -6.92
CA PRO A 179 -13.66 44.56 -7.54
C PRO A 179 -13.07 43.16 -7.75
N ARG A 180 -12.35 43.01 -8.87
CA ARG A 180 -11.44 41.89 -9.15
C ARG A 180 -10.28 41.89 -8.16
N LYS A 181 -10.04 40.76 -7.48
CA LYS A 181 -8.76 40.48 -6.81
C LYS A 181 -7.67 40.37 -7.88
N LYS A 182 -6.80 41.38 -7.95
CA LYS A 182 -5.56 41.33 -8.73
C LYS A 182 -4.58 40.38 -8.05
N THR A 183 -4.10 39.38 -8.79
CA THR A 183 -2.83 38.72 -8.50
C THR A 183 -1.74 39.79 -8.46
N ARG A 184 -0.99 39.86 -7.35
CA ARG A 184 0.16 40.74 -7.20
C ARG A 184 1.34 40.09 -7.93
N GLU A 185 1.68 40.59 -9.11
CA GLU A 185 3.01 40.40 -9.67
C GLU A 185 4.00 41.29 -8.92
N ILE A 186 5.12 40.71 -8.50
CA ILE A 186 6.19 41.37 -7.74
C ILE A 186 7.05 42.12 -8.75
N SER A 187 7.29 43.42 -8.55
CA SER A 187 8.06 44.23 -9.49
C SER A 187 9.56 43.88 -9.47
N GLU A 188 10.23 43.96 -10.63
CA GLU A 188 11.67 43.71 -10.81
C GLU A 188 12.61 44.34 -9.76
N PRO A 189 12.42 45.59 -9.30
CA PRO A 189 13.28 46.16 -8.25
C PRO A 189 13.07 45.51 -6.87
N ALA A 190 11.89 44.91 -6.60
CA ALA A 190 11.63 44.18 -5.35
C ALA A 190 12.26 42.77 -5.37
N LEU A 191 12.30 42.12 -6.54
CA LEU A 191 13.00 40.86 -6.73
C LEU A 191 14.52 41.03 -6.55
N LEU A 192 15.10 42.13 -7.06
CA LEU A 192 16.51 42.46 -6.88
C LEU A 192 16.87 42.69 -5.39
N GLY A 193 15.99 43.36 -4.64
CA GLY A 193 16.17 43.57 -3.19
C GLY A 193 16.16 42.28 -2.37
N ILE A 194 15.31 41.32 -2.73
CA ILE A 194 15.25 39.99 -2.07
C ILE A 194 16.52 39.18 -2.37
N ILE A 195 17.01 39.23 -3.61
CA ILE A 195 18.24 38.53 -4.00
C ILE A 195 19.47 39.11 -3.29
N ILE A 196 19.59 40.44 -3.22
CA ILE A 196 20.70 41.11 -2.54
C ILE A 196 20.64 40.87 -1.02
N GLY A 197 19.46 40.98 -0.41
CA GLY A 197 19.29 40.71 1.03
C GLY A 197 19.54 39.26 1.41
N GLY A 198 19.08 38.31 0.59
CA GLY A 198 19.33 36.88 0.78
C GLY A 198 20.81 36.51 0.64
N SER A 199 21.52 37.16 -0.28
CA SER A 199 22.96 36.94 -0.49
C SER A 199 23.79 37.43 0.70
N VAL A 200 23.46 38.59 1.27
CA VAL A 200 24.13 39.11 2.47
C VAL A 200 23.89 38.20 3.68
N LEU A 201 22.66 37.70 3.85
CA LEU A 201 22.34 36.78 4.94
C LEU A 201 23.08 35.43 4.79
N ALA A 202 23.19 34.91 3.57
CA ALA A 202 23.94 33.69 3.29
C ALA A 202 25.45 33.85 3.57
N PHE A 203 26.04 35.01 3.22
CA PHE A 203 27.44 35.31 3.54
C PHE A 203 27.68 35.44 5.05
N LEU A 204 26.75 36.03 5.80
CA LEU A 204 26.86 36.12 7.27
C LEU A 204 26.76 34.74 7.94
N VAL A 205 25.89 33.86 7.45
CA VAL A 205 25.78 32.48 7.96
C VAL A 205 27.03 31.68 7.61
N ALA A 206 27.58 31.83 6.40
CA ALA A 206 28.83 31.17 6.03
C ALA A 206 30.03 31.68 6.86
N ALA A 207 30.10 32.99 7.12
CA ALA A 207 31.13 33.56 7.98
C ALA A 207 31.01 33.05 9.43
N ALA A 208 29.79 32.96 9.98
CA ALA A 208 29.54 32.36 11.29
C ALA A 208 29.94 30.88 11.34
N PHE A 209 29.66 30.12 10.28
CA PHE A 209 30.06 28.72 10.17
C PHE A 209 31.59 28.55 10.11
N ILE A 210 32.28 29.42 9.37
CA ILE A 210 33.76 29.43 9.33
C ILE A 210 34.34 29.78 10.70
N ILE A 211 33.78 30.75 11.42
CA ILE A 211 34.21 31.10 12.78
C ILE A 211 34.01 29.90 13.72
N VAL A 212 32.88 29.20 13.65
CA VAL A 212 32.62 27.99 14.46
C VAL A 212 33.58 26.86 14.11
N CYS A 213 33.94 26.69 12.83
CA CYS A 213 34.93 25.71 12.41
C CYS A 213 36.36 26.05 12.88
N TRP A 214 36.67 27.32 13.12
CA TRP A 214 38.00 27.76 13.56
C TRP A 214 38.15 27.78 15.09
N TYR A 215 37.04 27.84 15.83
CA TYR A 215 37.02 27.73 17.29
C TYR A 215 36.84 26.28 17.80
N GLY A 216 36.81 25.29 16.91
CA GLY A 216 36.58 23.88 17.24
C GLY A 216 37.83 23.03 17.46
N GLU A 217 39.03 23.61 17.46
CA GLU A 217 40.28 22.86 17.55
C GLU A 217 41.23 23.43 18.62
N GLU A 218 40.81 23.39 19.87
CA GLU A 218 41.71 23.42 21.04
C GLU A 218 41.07 22.60 22.16
N ASP A 219 41.39 21.29 22.21
CA ASP A 219 41.70 20.55 23.44
C ASP A 219 41.94 19.05 23.15
N ALA A 220 43.17 18.73 22.77
CA ALA A 220 43.79 17.42 23.01
C ALA A 220 45.30 17.62 23.19
N ASN A 221 45.68 17.90 24.44
CA ASN A 221 47.04 18.11 24.89
C ASN A 221 47.84 16.78 24.97
N GLY A 222 49.16 16.79 24.74
CA GLY A 222 50.05 15.76 25.30
C GLY A 222 51.27 15.31 24.48
N LYS A 223 52.44 15.82 24.87
CA LYS A 223 53.78 15.35 24.48
C LYS A 223 54.14 13.96 25.08
N PRO A 224 55.21 13.29 24.59
CA PRO A 224 55.33 11.82 24.61
C PRO A 224 56.06 11.28 25.84
N VAL A 225 55.72 10.04 26.24
CA VAL A 225 56.54 9.26 27.19
C VAL A 225 56.81 7.85 26.65
N LYS A 226 58.05 7.43 26.94
CA LYS A 226 58.81 6.31 26.42
C LYS A 226 58.27 4.92 26.80
N SER A 227 58.65 3.98 25.96
CA SER A 227 58.59 2.54 26.10
C SER A 227 59.23 1.99 27.39
N ARG A 228 58.53 1.05 28.07
CA ARG A 228 59.17 -0.16 28.64
C ARG A 228 58.17 -1.24 29.07
N LYS A 229 58.32 -2.39 28.42
CA LYS A 229 58.21 -3.81 28.83
C LYS A 229 57.06 -4.32 29.73
N LYS A 230 56.46 -5.39 29.17
CA LYS A 230 55.72 -6.53 29.74
C LYS A 230 56.13 -6.95 31.16
N ASN A 231 55.15 -7.37 31.95
CA ASN A 231 55.11 -8.68 32.60
C ASN A 231 53.67 -9.07 32.99
N GLU A 232 53.45 -10.38 33.02
CA GLU A 232 52.19 -11.13 33.09
C GLU A 232 51.75 -11.51 34.53
N VAL A 233 50.42 -11.68 34.72
CA VAL A 233 49.72 -12.77 35.49
C VAL A 233 49.57 -12.63 37.05
N PRO A 234 48.50 -13.14 37.72
CA PRO A 234 47.04 -13.07 37.48
C PRO A 234 46.16 -12.87 38.78
N MET A 235 44.83 -12.73 38.60
CA MET A 235 43.72 -13.31 39.42
C MET A 235 43.60 -13.04 40.95
N LYS A 236 42.49 -12.42 41.39
CA LYS A 236 41.46 -13.00 42.31
C LYS A 236 40.34 -12.02 42.69
N ARG A 237 39.16 -12.63 42.88
CA ARG A 237 37.90 -12.08 43.39
C ARG A 237 38.03 -11.62 44.85
N GLU A 238 37.24 -10.62 45.26
CA GLU A 238 36.47 -10.68 46.50
C GLU A 238 35.38 -9.61 46.55
N ALA A 239 34.29 -9.96 47.23
CA ALA A 239 33.06 -9.21 47.39
C ALA A 239 33.05 -8.51 48.75
N SER A 240 32.47 -7.30 48.82
CA SER A 240 31.70 -6.83 49.99
C SER A 240 31.12 -5.43 49.75
N ASP A 241 29.80 -5.40 49.74
CA ASP A 241 28.91 -4.53 50.51
C ASP A 241 28.74 -3.02 50.25
N GLU A 242 27.51 -2.63 50.55
CA GLU A 242 26.74 -1.45 50.19
C GLU A 242 27.40 -0.07 50.35
N SER A 243 27.21 0.79 49.34
CA SER A 243 26.92 2.21 49.56
C SER A 243 26.11 2.80 48.41
N LYS A 244 24.98 3.42 48.75
CA LYS A 244 24.09 4.16 47.86
C LYS A 244 24.83 5.32 47.18
N LYS A 245 25.01 5.21 45.87
CA LYS A 245 24.93 6.33 44.93
C LYS A 245 24.03 5.89 43.79
N SER A 246 22.94 6.62 43.58
CA SER A 246 22.09 6.52 42.40
C SER A 246 22.90 6.95 41.16
N GLN A 247 23.75 6.06 40.67
CA GLN A 247 24.10 6.04 39.26
C GLN A 247 22.89 5.45 38.55
N ASP A 248 22.29 6.21 37.62
CA ASP A 248 21.43 5.66 36.58
C ASP A 248 22.22 4.55 35.87
N LYS A 249 22.10 3.31 36.36
CA LYS A 249 22.55 2.14 35.61
C LYS A 249 21.52 1.96 34.53
N ASN A 250 21.82 2.52 33.36
CA ASN A 250 21.16 2.25 32.09
C ASN A 250 21.29 0.74 31.80
N ASN A 251 20.44 -0.07 32.43
CA ASN A 251 20.38 -1.51 32.25
C ASN A 251 19.17 -1.86 31.39
N ILE A 252 19.31 -2.91 30.60
CA ILE A 252 18.19 -3.52 29.88
C ILE A 252 17.23 -4.13 30.91
N VAL A 253 15.94 -3.89 30.74
CA VAL A 253 14.88 -4.45 31.58
C VAL A 253 14.24 -5.62 30.86
N PHE A 254 14.30 -6.79 31.48
CA PHE A 254 13.76 -8.05 30.95
C PHE A 254 12.40 -8.38 31.57
N PHE A 255 11.56 -9.07 30.82
CA PHE A 255 10.30 -9.63 31.33
C PHE A 255 10.50 -11.09 31.79
N ASP A 256 9.70 -11.52 32.77
CA ASP A 256 9.90 -12.74 33.61
C ASP A 256 10.06 -14.08 32.85
N ASP A 257 9.78 -14.12 31.54
CA ASP A 257 9.93 -15.32 30.70
C ASP A 257 11.17 -15.27 29.78
N CYS A 258 12.08 -14.33 29.98
CA CYS A 258 13.25 -14.16 29.11
C CYS A 258 14.41 -15.07 29.56
N TYR A 259 14.58 -16.21 28.88
CA TYR A 259 15.75 -17.08 29.04
C TYR A 259 17.02 -16.52 28.38
N LEU A 260 16.90 -15.42 27.63
CA LEU A 260 18.00 -14.74 26.97
C LEU A 260 18.70 -13.86 28.02
N ALA A 261 19.76 -14.36 28.64
CA ALA A 261 20.59 -13.58 29.55
C ALA A 261 21.70 -12.89 28.75
N PHE A 262 21.55 -11.60 28.50
CA PHE A 262 22.58 -10.76 27.88
C PHE A 262 22.52 -9.35 28.49
N ASP A 263 23.64 -8.62 28.49
CA ASP A 263 23.66 -7.23 28.94
C ASP A 263 23.62 -6.24 27.77
N LEU A 264 23.63 -4.94 28.10
CA LEU A 264 23.64 -3.90 27.07
C LEU A 264 24.91 -3.95 26.20
N GLU A 265 26.04 -4.34 26.78
CA GLU A 265 27.32 -4.39 26.09
C GLU A 265 27.34 -5.54 25.08
N ASP A 266 26.75 -6.68 25.42
CA ASP A 266 26.53 -7.81 24.50
C ASP A 266 25.66 -7.39 23.31
N LEU A 267 24.58 -6.64 23.57
CA LEU A 267 23.72 -6.13 22.50
C LEU A 267 24.43 -5.13 21.58
N LEU A 268 25.31 -4.30 22.13
CA LEU A 268 26.10 -3.32 21.37
C LEU A 268 27.28 -3.96 20.61
N ARG A 269 27.82 -5.07 21.11
CA ARG A 269 28.87 -5.87 20.44
C ARG A 269 28.31 -6.83 19.40
N ALA A 270 27.02 -7.19 19.50
CA ALA A 270 26.38 -8.11 18.58
C ALA A 270 26.50 -7.65 17.12
N SER A 271 26.71 -8.62 16.22
CA SER A 271 26.59 -8.32 14.79
C SER A 271 25.14 -7.99 14.48
N ALA A 272 24.92 -6.87 13.79
CA ALA A 272 23.60 -6.33 13.53
C ALA A 272 23.33 -6.20 12.03
N GLU A 273 22.27 -6.84 11.56
CA GLU A 273 21.75 -6.71 10.20
C GLU A 273 20.48 -5.84 10.21
N ILE A 274 20.35 -4.91 9.28
CA ILE A 274 19.15 -4.08 9.16
C ILE A 274 18.03 -4.91 8.51
N LEU A 275 16.99 -5.23 9.29
CA LEU A 275 15.80 -5.91 8.78
C LEU A 275 14.83 -4.94 8.10
N GLY A 276 14.77 -3.69 8.55
CA GLY A 276 13.90 -2.69 7.93
C GLY A 276 13.86 -1.34 8.65
N LYS A 277 13.45 -0.31 7.90
CA LYS A 277 13.16 1.02 8.43
C LYS A 277 11.66 1.27 8.37
N GLY A 278 11.06 1.56 9.51
CA GLY A 278 9.62 1.73 9.65
C GLY A 278 9.23 3.09 10.22
N THR A 279 7.92 3.26 10.40
CA THR A 279 7.29 4.46 10.97
C THR A 279 7.90 4.88 12.30
N PHE A 280 8.19 3.91 13.16
CA PHE A 280 8.60 4.15 14.55
C PHE A 280 10.10 4.03 14.79
N GLY A 281 10.89 3.75 13.77
CA GLY A 281 12.33 3.54 13.94
C GLY A 281 12.92 2.51 12.99
N THR A 282 14.10 2.01 13.34
CA THR A 282 14.83 1.00 12.56
C THR A 282 14.86 -0.31 13.34
N THR A 283 14.61 -1.41 12.62
CA THR A 283 14.62 -2.78 13.16
C THR A 283 15.87 -3.50 12.70
N TYR A 284 16.56 -4.13 13.65
CA TYR A 284 17.80 -4.87 13.47
C TYR A 284 17.62 -6.32 13.92
N LYS A 285 18.27 -7.25 13.22
CA LYS A 285 18.56 -8.59 13.72
C LYS A 285 19.91 -8.51 14.42
N ALA A 286 19.95 -8.78 15.72
CA ALA A 286 21.19 -8.87 16.48
C ALA A 286 21.49 -10.34 16.76
N ALA A 287 22.65 -10.82 16.30
CA ALA A 287 23.17 -12.14 16.66
C ALA A 287 24.03 -11.99 17.92
N LEU A 288 23.48 -12.42 19.06
CA LEU A 288 24.15 -12.38 20.36
C LEU A 288 25.22 -13.47 20.47
N ASP A 289 24.93 -14.65 19.94
CA ASP A 289 25.84 -15.77 19.76
C ASP A 289 25.44 -16.57 18.50
N ASP A 290 26.11 -17.70 18.22
CA ASP A 290 25.90 -18.51 16.99
C ASP A 290 24.45 -19.03 16.82
N ILE A 291 23.68 -19.16 17.90
CA ILE A 291 22.32 -19.72 17.89
C ILE A 291 21.24 -18.71 18.30
N THR A 292 21.63 -17.67 19.04
CA THR A 292 20.73 -16.72 19.69
C THR A 292 20.62 -15.46 18.86
N ASN A 293 19.49 -15.34 18.17
CA ASN A 293 19.14 -14.17 17.39
C ASN A 293 17.95 -13.44 18.03
N VAL A 294 18.08 -12.13 18.21
CA VAL A 294 16.99 -11.28 18.71
C VAL A 294 16.70 -10.15 17.73
N VAL A 295 15.48 -9.63 17.80
CA VAL A 295 15.09 -8.45 17.02
C VAL A 295 15.16 -7.24 17.93
N VAL A 296 16.01 -6.27 17.57
CA VAL A 296 16.15 -5.00 18.28
C VAL A 296 15.54 -3.90 17.45
N LYS A 297 14.55 -3.21 18.01
CA LYS A 297 13.95 -2.04 17.38
C LYS A 297 14.41 -0.79 18.10
N ARG A 298 15.15 0.05 17.38
CA ARG A 298 15.59 1.37 17.84
C ARG A 298 14.54 2.39 17.49
N LEU A 299 13.84 2.90 18.50
CA LEU A 299 12.76 3.87 18.30
C LEU A 299 13.31 5.27 18.02
N LYS A 300 12.67 5.99 17.12
CA LYS A 300 12.95 7.40 16.81
C LYS A 300 11.83 8.30 17.31
N GLU A 301 12.16 9.56 17.61
CA GLU A 301 11.17 10.62 17.91
C GLU A 301 10.18 10.24 19.02
N VAL A 302 10.65 9.53 20.05
CA VAL A 302 9.86 9.23 21.25
C VAL A 302 9.63 10.52 22.01
N THR A 303 8.36 10.87 22.25
CA THR A 303 7.95 12.14 22.88
C THR A 303 7.58 12.02 24.34
N VAL A 304 7.27 10.80 24.77
CA VAL A 304 6.88 10.50 26.15
C VAL A 304 8.10 10.48 27.07
N GLY A 305 7.90 10.81 28.35
CA GLY A 305 8.95 10.73 29.35
C GLY A 305 9.27 9.28 29.74
N LYS A 306 10.41 9.08 30.42
CA LYS A 306 10.88 7.76 30.91
C LYS A 306 9.78 6.97 31.62
N ARG A 307 9.08 7.61 32.57
CA ARG A 307 8.02 6.99 33.38
C ARG A 307 6.86 6.47 32.53
N ASP A 308 6.38 7.26 31.57
CA ASP A 308 5.26 6.89 30.71
C ASP A 308 5.67 5.79 29.73
N PHE A 309 6.92 5.85 29.23
CA PHE A 309 7.49 4.79 28.40
C PHE A 309 7.60 3.47 29.15
N GLU A 310 8.19 3.47 30.35
CA GLU A 310 8.35 2.30 31.21
C GLU A 310 6.99 1.71 31.56
N HIS A 311 6.02 2.54 31.96
CA HIS A 311 4.66 2.10 32.24
C HIS A 311 4.01 1.44 31.01
N HIS A 312 4.20 2.00 29.81
CA HIS A 312 3.70 1.38 28.59
C HIS A 312 4.37 0.02 28.32
N MET A 313 5.69 -0.08 28.49
CA MET A 313 6.41 -1.34 28.30
C MET A 313 5.97 -2.40 29.33
N GLU A 314 5.75 -2.02 30.59
CA GLU A 314 5.22 -2.92 31.63
C GLU A 314 3.85 -3.49 31.27
N VAL A 315 2.98 -2.66 30.71
CA VAL A 315 1.65 -3.09 30.25
C VAL A 315 1.78 -4.03 29.07
N VAL A 316 2.59 -3.69 28.06
CA VAL A 316 2.78 -4.50 26.85
C VAL A 316 3.47 -5.83 27.17
N GLY A 317 4.50 -5.83 28.01
CA GLY A 317 5.27 -7.02 28.37
C GLY A 317 4.52 -8.03 29.24
N LYS A 318 3.38 -7.64 29.84
CA LYS A 318 2.46 -8.56 30.54
C LYS A 318 1.50 -9.30 29.60
N ILE A 319 1.39 -8.87 28.34
CA ILE A 319 0.48 -9.48 27.38
C ILE A 319 1.11 -10.79 26.87
N LYS A 320 0.45 -11.92 27.14
CA LYS A 320 0.88 -13.26 26.69
C LYS A 320 -0.22 -13.92 25.88
N HIS A 321 0.06 -14.23 24.61
CA HIS A 321 -0.86 -14.90 23.70
C HIS A 321 -0.11 -15.49 22.50
N ASP A 322 -0.51 -16.67 22.01
CA ASP A 322 0.19 -17.38 20.91
C ASP A 322 0.25 -16.61 19.58
N ASN A 323 -0.64 -15.64 19.42
CA ASN A 323 -0.73 -14.77 18.25
C ASN A 323 -0.31 -13.32 18.52
N VAL A 324 0.37 -13.05 19.64
CA VAL A 324 0.94 -11.75 19.97
C VAL A 324 2.42 -11.92 20.31
N SER A 325 3.29 -11.21 19.62
CA SER A 325 4.73 -11.30 19.82
C SER A 325 5.09 -10.77 21.21
N ALA A 326 5.71 -11.63 22.03
CA ALA A 326 6.10 -11.28 23.39
C ALA A 326 7.25 -10.26 23.39
N LEU A 327 7.05 -9.16 24.10
CA LEU A 327 8.10 -8.19 24.40
C LEU A 327 9.10 -8.84 25.37
N ARG A 328 10.35 -9.04 24.94
CA ARG A 328 11.37 -9.74 25.74
C ARG A 328 12.13 -8.80 26.66
N ALA A 329 12.47 -7.62 26.14
CA ALA A 329 13.17 -6.60 26.91
C ALA A 329 12.96 -5.20 26.33
N TYR A 330 13.28 -4.18 27.13
CA TYR A 330 13.40 -2.82 26.64
C TYR A 330 14.59 -2.10 27.29
N PHE A 331 15.00 -1.02 26.64
CA PHE A 331 16.03 -0.12 27.13
C PHE A 331 15.59 1.32 26.95
N TYR A 332 15.87 2.16 27.95
CA TYR A 332 15.58 3.59 27.88
C TYR A 332 16.76 4.39 28.42
N SER A 333 17.30 5.29 27.61
CA SER A 333 18.22 6.35 28.00
C SER A 333 17.79 7.70 27.40
N LYS A 334 18.59 8.75 27.62
CA LYS A 334 18.32 10.07 27.02
C LYS A 334 18.46 10.02 25.50
N GLU A 335 19.43 9.27 25.00
CA GLU A 335 19.79 9.17 23.59
C GLU A 335 19.04 8.02 22.90
N GLU A 336 18.82 6.89 23.58
CA GLU A 336 18.37 5.64 22.98
C GLU A 336 17.09 5.10 23.62
N ARG A 337 16.21 4.53 22.78
CA ARG A 337 15.07 3.74 23.25
C ARG A 337 15.02 2.47 22.40
N LEU A 338 15.25 1.33 23.02
CA LEU A 338 15.29 0.03 22.35
C LEU A 338 14.18 -0.86 22.86
N ILE A 339 13.64 -1.67 21.97
CA ILE A 339 12.64 -2.69 22.27
C ILE A 339 13.15 -3.99 21.66
N VAL A 340 13.10 -5.08 22.42
CA VAL A 340 13.64 -6.38 22.01
C VAL A 340 12.52 -7.42 21.91
N TYR A 341 12.46 -8.08 20.77
CA TYR A 341 11.55 -9.18 20.47
C TYR A 341 12.32 -10.43 20.05
N GLU A 342 11.61 -11.56 19.97
CA GLU A 342 12.12 -12.79 19.39
C GLU A 342 12.29 -12.67 17.87
N TYR A 343 13.27 -13.38 17.32
CA TYR A 343 13.53 -13.43 15.89
C TYR A 343 12.71 -14.53 15.20
N TYR A 344 11.93 -14.13 14.19
CA TYR A 344 11.15 -15.03 13.34
C TYR A 344 11.90 -15.32 12.04
N GLN A 345 12.39 -16.55 11.89
CA GLN A 345 13.23 -16.96 10.75
C GLN A 345 12.57 -16.78 9.38
N GLN A 346 11.26 -17.01 9.29
CA GLN A 346 10.51 -16.90 8.03
C GLN A 346 10.29 -15.44 7.59
N GLY A 347 10.62 -14.48 8.46
CA GLY A 347 10.38 -13.06 8.21
C GLY A 347 8.91 -12.68 8.37
N SER A 348 8.60 -11.42 8.03
CA SER A 348 7.24 -10.89 8.09
C SER A 348 6.37 -11.38 6.94
N ILE A 349 5.05 -11.39 7.12
CA ILE A 349 4.10 -11.73 6.04
C ILE A 349 4.27 -10.83 4.82
N SER A 350 4.60 -9.55 5.01
CA SER A 350 4.91 -8.63 3.90
C SER A 350 6.07 -9.11 3.04
N ALA A 351 7.11 -9.70 3.65
CA ALA A 351 8.25 -10.27 2.93
C ALA A 351 7.90 -11.61 2.25
N MET A 352 6.95 -12.37 2.79
CA MET A 352 6.46 -13.60 2.20
C MET A 352 5.54 -13.35 0.99
N LEU A 353 4.76 -12.25 1.02
CA LEU A 353 3.88 -11.86 -0.08
C LEU A 353 4.59 -11.08 -1.19
N HIS A 354 5.48 -10.14 -0.82
CA HIS A 354 6.06 -9.16 -1.77
C HIS A 354 7.58 -9.25 -1.92
N GLY A 355 8.23 -10.19 -1.23
CA GLY A 355 9.67 -10.40 -1.35
C GLY A 355 10.04 -10.85 -2.76
N ARG A 356 11.23 -10.46 -3.25
CA ARG A 356 11.76 -11.01 -4.51
C ARG A 356 11.94 -12.51 -4.31
N ASN A 357 11.35 -13.30 -5.21
CA ASN A 357 11.48 -14.75 -5.25
C ASN A 357 12.96 -15.12 -5.40
N GLU A 358 13.65 -15.30 -4.28
CA GLU A 358 14.84 -16.15 -4.25
C GLU A 358 14.36 -17.56 -4.61
N GLU A 359 15.02 -18.18 -5.58
CA GLU A 359 14.67 -19.50 -6.13
C GLU A 359 14.37 -20.49 -5.00
N GLY A 360 13.09 -20.86 -4.84
CA GLY A 360 12.65 -21.85 -3.84
C GLY A 360 11.72 -21.36 -2.73
N ARG A 361 11.38 -20.06 -2.63
CA ARG A 361 10.27 -19.65 -1.74
C ARG A 361 8.92 -20.01 -2.36
N SER A 362 8.21 -20.95 -1.74
CA SER A 362 6.82 -21.26 -2.05
C SER A 362 5.92 -20.04 -1.75
N SER A 363 5.10 -19.64 -2.72
CA SER A 363 4.04 -18.65 -2.53
C SER A 363 3.09 -19.13 -1.43
N LEU A 364 2.53 -18.20 -0.64
CA LEU A 364 1.58 -18.56 0.41
C LEU A 364 0.32 -19.15 -0.21
N ASP A 365 0.03 -20.41 0.10
CA ASP A 365 -1.19 -21.11 -0.29
C ASP A 365 -2.41 -20.61 0.51
N TRP A 366 -3.61 -21.03 0.09
CA TRP A 366 -4.87 -20.61 0.72
C TRP A 366 -4.92 -20.90 2.22
N ASP A 367 -4.57 -22.13 2.62
CA ASP A 367 -4.63 -22.57 4.01
C ASP A 367 -3.65 -21.76 4.89
N SER A 368 -2.46 -21.44 4.41
CA SER A 368 -1.54 -20.55 5.12
C SER A 368 -2.07 -19.13 5.24
N ARG A 369 -2.66 -18.57 4.17
CA ARG A 369 -3.27 -17.22 4.23
C ARG A 369 -4.45 -17.17 5.22
N LEU A 370 -5.28 -18.20 5.26
CA LEU A 370 -6.37 -18.34 6.22
C LEU A 370 -5.86 -18.48 7.66
N ARG A 371 -4.82 -19.29 7.91
CA ARG A 371 -4.17 -19.36 9.24
C ARG A 371 -3.58 -18.02 9.68
N ILE A 372 -2.96 -17.27 8.76
CA ILE A 372 -2.45 -15.93 9.04
C ILE A 372 -3.59 -15.01 9.49
N ALA A 373 -4.70 -14.99 8.74
CA ALA A 373 -5.88 -14.20 9.06
C ALA A 373 -6.47 -14.55 10.43
N ILE A 374 -6.68 -15.85 10.70
CA ILE A 374 -7.23 -16.35 11.98
C ILE A 374 -6.33 -15.96 13.16
N GLY A 375 -5.03 -16.26 13.06
CA GLY A 375 -4.08 -15.96 14.14
C GLY A 375 -4.04 -14.47 14.43
N THR A 376 -3.90 -13.65 13.39
CA THR A 376 -3.86 -12.20 13.53
C THR A 376 -5.15 -11.66 14.16
N ALA A 377 -6.33 -12.14 13.74
CA ALA A 377 -7.61 -11.74 14.32
C ALA A 377 -7.68 -12.05 15.83
N ARG A 378 -7.26 -13.25 16.24
CA ARG A 378 -7.18 -13.66 17.65
C ARG A 378 -6.26 -12.74 18.45
N GLY A 379 -5.07 -12.45 17.91
CA GLY A 379 -4.09 -11.55 18.53
C GLY A 379 -4.65 -10.15 18.75
N ILE A 380 -5.29 -9.55 17.74
CA ILE A 380 -5.90 -8.21 17.86
C ILE A 380 -7.07 -8.23 18.85
N ALA A 381 -7.94 -9.25 18.80
CA ALA A 381 -9.04 -9.37 19.75
C ALA A 381 -8.54 -9.48 21.20
N HIS A 382 -7.45 -10.22 21.42
CA HIS A 382 -6.80 -10.32 22.72
C HIS A 382 -6.23 -8.97 23.18
N ILE A 383 -5.59 -8.20 22.28
CA ILE A 383 -5.12 -6.84 22.57
C ILE A 383 -6.29 -5.92 22.95
N HIS A 384 -7.38 -5.94 22.19
CA HIS A 384 -8.57 -5.12 22.46
C HIS A 384 -9.24 -5.45 23.80
N ALA A 385 -9.07 -6.66 24.33
CA ALA A 385 -9.57 -7.06 25.63
C ALA A 385 -8.70 -6.55 26.80
N GLN A 386 -7.46 -6.11 26.55
CA GLN A 386 -6.56 -5.62 27.59
C GLN A 386 -6.99 -4.26 28.15
N ILE A 387 -6.56 -3.97 29.37
CA ILE A 387 -6.77 -2.67 30.06
C ILE A 387 -8.25 -2.28 30.08
N GLY A 388 -9.13 -3.24 30.41
CA GLY A 388 -10.57 -3.00 30.48
C GLY A 388 -11.19 -2.58 29.14
N GLY A 389 -10.66 -3.07 28.01
CA GLY A 389 -11.23 -2.79 26.70
C GLY A 389 -10.74 -1.51 26.05
N LYS A 390 -9.56 -0.99 26.44
CA LYS A 390 -9.07 0.33 25.98
C LYS A 390 -7.79 0.26 25.16
N LEU A 391 -7.05 -0.84 25.21
CA LEU A 391 -5.80 -0.96 24.48
C LEU A 391 -6.07 -1.10 22.97
N VAL A 392 -5.32 -0.33 22.18
CA VAL A 392 -5.38 -0.30 20.71
C VAL A 392 -3.99 -0.65 20.19
N HIS A 393 -3.91 -1.40 19.10
CA HIS A 393 -2.63 -1.70 18.47
C HIS A 393 -2.08 -0.48 17.72
N GLY A 394 -2.86 0.13 16.83
CA GLY A 394 -2.55 1.39 16.14
C GLY A 394 -1.48 1.32 15.05
N ASN A 395 -1.04 0.13 14.64
CA ASN A 395 -0.02 -0.06 13.57
C ASN A 395 -0.10 -1.47 12.96
N ILE A 396 -1.31 -1.93 12.66
CA ILE A 396 -1.52 -3.26 12.07
C ILE A 396 -1.15 -3.20 10.58
N LYS A 397 -0.26 -4.09 10.16
CA LYS A 397 0.20 -4.24 8.76
C LYS A 397 0.98 -5.54 8.59
N ALA A 398 1.09 -6.06 7.37
CA ALA A 398 1.76 -7.33 7.11
C ALA A 398 3.26 -7.34 7.48
N SER A 399 3.92 -6.18 7.56
CA SER A 399 5.33 -6.08 8.02
C SER A 399 5.51 -6.22 9.53
N ASN A 400 4.42 -6.18 10.30
CA ASN A 400 4.41 -6.39 11.75
C ASN A 400 3.72 -7.70 12.14
N ILE A 401 3.49 -8.59 11.17
CA ILE A 401 2.85 -9.88 11.38
C ILE A 401 3.85 -10.95 10.94
N PHE A 402 3.97 -11.98 11.75
CA PHE A 402 4.88 -13.11 11.59
C PHE A 402 4.10 -14.41 11.72
N LEU A 403 4.78 -15.55 11.56
CA LEU A 403 4.20 -16.86 11.81
C LEU A 403 4.71 -17.40 13.14
N ASN A 404 3.78 -17.84 14.00
CA ASN A 404 4.15 -18.60 15.19
C ASN A 404 4.53 -20.05 14.84
N SER A 405 4.91 -20.83 15.85
CA SER A 405 5.32 -22.24 15.68
C SER A 405 4.24 -23.15 15.06
N GLN A 406 2.97 -22.74 15.12
CA GLN A 406 1.83 -23.45 14.55
C GLN A 406 1.42 -22.94 13.17
N GLY A 407 2.18 -22.00 12.58
CA GLY A 407 1.88 -21.42 11.27
C GLY A 407 0.70 -20.45 11.26
N TYR A 408 0.31 -19.92 12.43
CA TYR A 408 -0.70 -18.86 12.54
C TYR A 408 -0.07 -17.47 12.63
N GLY A 409 -0.80 -16.47 12.17
CA GLY A 409 -0.37 -15.07 12.24
C GLY A 409 -0.12 -14.62 13.68
N CYS A 410 0.99 -13.93 13.91
CA CYS A 410 1.42 -13.42 15.20
C CYS A 410 1.79 -11.93 15.06
N ILE A 411 1.10 -11.06 15.80
CA ILE A 411 1.20 -9.61 15.63
C ILE A 411 2.20 -8.99 16.62
N SER A 412 3.02 -8.04 16.17
CA SER A 412 4.04 -7.35 16.96
C SER A 412 3.84 -5.83 17.01
N ASP A 413 4.66 -5.11 17.78
CA ASP A 413 4.69 -3.63 17.82
C ASP A 413 3.40 -2.98 18.37
N ILE A 414 2.85 -3.58 19.42
CA ILE A 414 1.62 -3.10 20.08
C ILE A 414 1.84 -1.70 20.65
N GLY A 415 0.89 -0.79 20.42
CA GLY A 415 0.77 0.46 21.18
C GLY A 415 1.84 1.54 20.90
N LEU A 416 2.83 1.24 20.06
CA LEU A 416 3.96 2.16 19.78
C LEU A 416 3.54 3.50 19.19
N ALA A 417 2.37 3.54 18.52
CA ALA A 417 1.83 4.78 17.94
C ALA A 417 1.63 5.89 18.97
N THR A 418 1.39 5.54 20.24
CA THR A 418 1.16 6.50 21.34
C THR A 418 2.46 7.12 21.90
N LEU A 419 3.62 6.51 21.62
CA LEU A 419 4.91 6.89 22.21
C LEU A 419 5.69 7.89 21.35
N VAL A 420 5.41 7.93 20.05
CA VAL A 420 6.16 8.73 19.06
C VAL A 420 5.42 10.01 18.65
N ASN A 421 6.14 10.93 18.01
CA ASN A 421 5.55 12.11 17.38
C ASN A 421 4.44 11.74 16.38
N PRO A 422 3.46 12.64 16.17
CA PRO A 422 2.52 12.55 15.05
C PRO A 422 3.28 12.41 13.73
N ILE A 423 2.88 11.42 12.94
CA ILE A 423 3.45 11.22 11.61
C ILE A 423 3.06 12.43 10.73
N SER A 424 4.02 12.95 9.96
CA SER A 424 3.77 14.04 9.01
C SER A 424 2.64 13.69 8.02
N PRO A 425 1.75 14.65 7.67
CA PRO A 425 0.69 14.45 6.68
C PRO A 425 1.17 13.90 5.32
N SER A 426 2.42 14.19 4.91
CA SER A 426 3.00 13.68 3.66
C SER A 426 3.27 12.17 3.71
N ALA A 427 3.80 11.67 4.83
CA ALA A 427 4.01 10.24 5.07
C ALA A 427 2.67 9.51 5.35
N MET A 428 1.64 10.23 5.81
CA MET A 428 0.30 9.68 6.02
C MET A 428 -0.45 9.36 4.72
N ARG A 429 -0.18 10.06 3.62
CA ARG A 429 -0.81 9.80 2.31
C ARG A 429 -0.43 8.45 1.69
N ILE A 430 0.65 7.84 2.17
CA ILE A 430 1.23 6.58 1.66
C ILE A 430 0.81 5.38 2.55
N ALA A 431 0.04 5.63 3.62
CA ALA A 431 -0.29 4.59 4.60
C ALA A 431 -1.49 3.73 4.16
N GLY A 432 -1.25 2.70 3.34
CA GLY A 432 -2.30 1.83 2.78
C GLY A 432 -3.22 1.15 3.80
N TYR A 433 -2.74 0.89 5.03
CA TYR A 433 -3.53 0.27 6.11
C TYR A 433 -4.31 1.25 6.97
N ARG A 434 -4.13 2.56 6.78
CA ARG A 434 -4.66 3.56 7.69
C ARG A 434 -6.14 3.82 7.42
N ALA A 435 -6.93 3.78 8.49
CA ALA A 435 -8.34 4.13 8.43
C ALA A 435 -8.55 5.62 8.09
N PRO A 436 -9.52 5.95 7.22
CA PRO A 436 -9.69 7.31 6.68
C PRO A 436 -10.02 8.37 7.75
N GLU A 437 -10.62 7.98 8.87
CA GLU A 437 -10.96 8.88 9.98
C GLU A 437 -9.76 9.22 10.87
N VAL A 438 -8.70 8.42 10.84
CA VAL A 438 -7.54 8.62 11.71
C VAL A 438 -6.65 9.69 11.07
N ILE A 439 -6.61 10.88 11.65
CA ILE A 439 -5.74 12.00 11.23
C ILE A 439 -4.48 12.17 12.10
N ASP A 440 -4.45 11.57 13.29
CA ASP A 440 -3.27 11.46 14.15
C ASP A 440 -3.11 9.97 14.54
N ASN A 441 -1.93 9.38 14.35
CA ASN A 441 -1.68 7.98 14.71
C ASN A 441 -1.84 7.71 16.21
N ARG A 442 -1.67 8.73 17.06
CA ARG A 442 -1.93 8.63 18.51
C ARG A 442 -3.41 8.51 18.86
N LYS A 443 -4.30 8.84 17.90
CA LYS A 443 -5.75 8.76 18.05
C LYS A 443 -6.33 7.49 17.40
N ALA A 444 -5.53 6.43 17.28
CA ALA A 444 -6.02 5.14 16.84
C ALA A 444 -7.13 4.63 17.78
N THR A 445 -8.12 3.96 17.21
CA THR A 445 -9.27 3.36 17.89
C THR A 445 -9.36 1.87 17.55
N HIS A 446 -10.18 1.11 18.30
CA HIS A 446 -10.50 -0.27 17.93
C HIS A 446 -11.07 -0.37 16.51
N ALA A 447 -11.93 0.56 16.10
CA ALA A 447 -12.48 0.56 14.76
C ALA A 447 -11.41 0.82 13.69
N SER A 448 -10.38 1.62 13.99
CA SER A 448 -9.26 1.81 13.07
C SER A 448 -8.36 0.57 12.95
N ASP A 449 -8.18 -0.18 14.03
CA ASP A 449 -7.48 -1.47 13.99
C ASP A 449 -8.26 -2.49 13.14
N VAL A 450 -9.59 -2.53 13.27
CA VAL A 450 -10.46 -3.38 12.44
C VAL A 450 -10.29 -3.01 10.96
N TYR A 451 -10.23 -1.72 10.62
CA TYR A 451 -9.97 -1.29 9.24
C TYR A 451 -8.62 -1.79 8.73
N SER A 452 -7.55 -1.60 9.51
CA SER A 452 -6.22 -2.07 9.14
C SER A 452 -6.16 -3.59 8.98
N PHE A 453 -6.91 -4.35 9.79
CA PHE A 453 -7.09 -5.79 9.61
C PHE A 453 -7.86 -6.12 8.33
N GLY A 454 -8.91 -5.36 7.99
CA GLY A 454 -9.61 -5.49 6.71
C GLY A 454 -8.67 -5.32 5.52
N VAL A 455 -7.79 -4.32 5.56
CA VAL A 455 -6.75 -4.12 4.54
C VAL A 455 -5.79 -5.31 4.45
N LEU A 456 -5.40 -5.90 5.58
CA LEU A 456 -4.58 -7.12 5.59
C LEU A 456 -5.31 -8.30 4.92
N LEU A 457 -6.60 -8.50 5.18
CA LEU A 457 -7.37 -9.55 4.51
C LEU A 457 -7.40 -9.34 3.00
N LEU A 458 -7.61 -8.11 2.53
CA LEU A 458 -7.58 -7.79 1.11
C LEU A 458 -6.18 -8.01 0.51
N GLU A 459 -5.12 -7.65 1.21
CA GLU A 459 -3.75 -7.91 0.75
C GLU A 459 -3.46 -9.41 0.66
N LEU A 460 -3.90 -10.21 1.65
CA LEU A 460 -3.79 -11.66 1.61
C LEU A 460 -4.57 -12.26 0.44
N LEU A 461 -5.77 -11.77 0.13
CA LEU A 461 -6.56 -12.29 -0.97
C LEU A 461 -6.01 -11.90 -2.34
N THR A 462 -5.50 -10.68 -2.46
CA THR A 462 -5.12 -10.08 -3.75
C THR A 462 -3.65 -10.29 -4.11
N GLY A 463 -2.80 -10.57 -3.13
CA GLY A 463 -1.35 -10.55 -3.29
C GLY A 463 -0.79 -9.15 -3.60
N LYS A 464 -1.59 -8.08 -3.51
CA LYS A 464 -1.19 -6.71 -3.87
C LYS A 464 -0.89 -5.88 -2.63
N SER A 465 0.23 -5.14 -2.66
CA SER A 465 0.58 -4.23 -1.57
C SER A 465 -0.48 -3.11 -1.41
N PRO A 466 -0.92 -2.78 -0.17
CA PRO A 466 -1.98 -1.80 0.10
C PRO A 466 -1.75 -0.37 -0.36
N ALA A 467 -0.49 0.01 -0.54
CA ALA A 467 -0.09 1.30 -1.09
C ALA A 467 0.90 1.05 -2.22
N ASN A 468 0.37 0.92 -3.44
CA ASN A 468 1.19 0.87 -4.64
C ASN A 468 1.22 2.25 -5.28
N THR A 469 2.41 2.82 -5.40
CA THR A 469 2.66 3.99 -6.26
C THR A 469 2.75 3.49 -7.69
N ILE A 470 1.65 3.59 -8.42
CA ILE A 470 1.67 3.44 -9.87
C ILE A 470 1.64 4.86 -10.43
N ASN A 471 2.71 5.28 -11.11
CA ASN A 471 2.83 6.61 -11.72
C ASN A 471 2.59 7.78 -10.74
N GLU A 472 3.21 7.73 -9.55
CA GLU A 472 3.10 8.77 -8.50
C GLU A 472 1.70 8.94 -7.86
N GLU A 473 0.68 8.22 -8.34
CA GLU A 473 -0.62 8.12 -7.67
C GLU A 473 -0.65 6.92 -6.72
N VAL A 474 -1.07 7.16 -5.47
CA VAL A 474 -1.27 6.11 -4.47
C VAL A 474 -2.61 5.44 -4.75
N VAL A 475 -2.58 4.32 -5.47
CA VAL A 475 -3.77 3.48 -5.65
C VAL A 475 -4.02 2.74 -4.34
N ASN A 476 -5.10 3.13 -3.66
CA ASN A 476 -5.51 2.51 -2.42
C ASN A 476 -6.19 1.16 -2.71
N LEU A 477 -5.63 0.07 -2.20
CA LEU A 477 -6.14 -1.29 -2.41
C LEU A 477 -7.64 -1.42 -2.12
N VAL A 478 -8.13 -0.81 -1.03
CA VAL A 478 -9.54 -0.84 -0.65
C VAL A 478 -10.41 -0.20 -1.74
N ARG A 479 -9.97 0.92 -2.33
CA ARG A 479 -10.70 1.59 -3.42
C ARG A 479 -10.73 0.74 -4.68
N TRP A 480 -9.60 0.11 -5.03
CA TRP A 480 -9.51 -0.78 -6.18
C TRP A 480 -10.42 -2.00 -6.03
N VAL A 481 -10.34 -2.74 -4.92
CA VAL A 481 -11.20 -3.91 -4.67
C VAL A 481 -12.68 -3.53 -4.72
N ASN A 482 -13.06 -2.42 -4.09
CA ASN A 482 -14.44 -1.94 -4.14
C ASN A 482 -14.92 -1.60 -5.56
N SER A 483 -14.02 -1.21 -6.47
CA SER A 483 -14.38 -0.98 -7.88
C SER A 483 -14.69 -2.29 -8.57
N VAL A 484 -13.78 -3.26 -8.46
CA VAL A 484 -13.90 -4.57 -9.12
C VAL A 484 -15.13 -5.34 -8.64
N VAL A 485 -15.40 -5.34 -7.33
CA VAL A 485 -16.56 -6.05 -6.76
C VAL A 485 -17.90 -5.44 -7.19
N ARG A 486 -17.95 -4.13 -7.49
CA ARG A 486 -19.18 -3.48 -8.00
C ARG A 486 -19.50 -3.88 -9.44
N GLU A 487 -18.54 -4.37 -10.19
CA GLU A 487 -18.70 -4.75 -11.60
C GLU A 487 -19.18 -6.21 -11.77
N GLU A 488 -19.58 -6.88 -10.68
CA GLU A 488 -20.05 -8.28 -10.59
C GLU A 488 -18.97 -9.38 -10.79
N TRP A 489 -17.68 -9.02 -10.88
CA TRP A 489 -16.57 -9.97 -11.09
C TRP A 489 -15.69 -10.12 -9.83
N THR A 490 -15.94 -11.12 -8.98
CA THR A 490 -15.13 -11.35 -7.76
C THR A 490 -13.80 -12.06 -8.03
N ALA A 491 -13.70 -12.85 -9.11
CA ALA A 491 -12.52 -13.66 -9.40
C ALA A 491 -11.26 -12.83 -9.74
N GLU A 492 -11.43 -11.64 -10.32
CA GLU A 492 -10.31 -10.73 -10.69
C GLU A 492 -9.63 -10.08 -9.48
N VAL A 493 -10.29 -10.13 -8.31
CA VAL A 493 -9.73 -9.64 -7.05
C VAL A 493 -8.63 -10.59 -6.57
N PHE A 494 -8.78 -11.89 -6.77
CA PHE A 494 -7.94 -12.88 -6.14
C PHE A 494 -6.58 -13.01 -6.80
N ASP A 495 -5.58 -13.28 -5.97
CA ASP A 495 -4.23 -13.64 -6.41
C ASP A 495 -4.30 -14.87 -7.32
N VAL A 496 -3.65 -14.77 -8.48
CA VAL A 496 -3.59 -15.84 -9.49
C VAL A 496 -3.04 -17.13 -8.91
N GLU A 497 -2.15 -17.06 -7.91
CA GLU A 497 -1.64 -18.24 -7.20
C GLU A 497 -2.73 -18.98 -6.42
N LEU A 498 -3.73 -18.27 -5.90
CA LEU A 498 -4.87 -18.88 -5.19
C LEU A 498 -5.86 -19.52 -6.16
N LEU A 499 -6.02 -18.97 -7.36
CA LEU A 499 -6.92 -19.51 -8.40
C LEU A 499 -6.48 -20.89 -8.92
N ARG A 500 -5.29 -21.37 -8.57
CA ARG A 500 -4.82 -22.73 -8.89
C ARG A 500 -5.45 -23.82 -8.02
N TYR A 501 -6.02 -23.46 -6.86
CA TYR A 501 -6.62 -24.42 -5.95
C TYR A 501 -8.11 -24.58 -6.26
N PRO A 502 -8.60 -25.80 -6.53
CA PRO A 502 -10.02 -26.03 -6.78
C PRO A 502 -10.82 -25.92 -5.49
N ASN A 503 -12.10 -25.51 -5.61
CA ASN A 503 -13.09 -25.52 -4.53
C ASN A 503 -12.75 -24.63 -3.30
N ILE A 504 -12.01 -23.54 -3.49
CA ILE A 504 -11.77 -22.54 -2.41
C ILE A 504 -12.41 -21.18 -2.70
N GLU A 505 -13.16 -21.06 -3.80
CA GLU A 505 -13.71 -19.77 -4.27
C GLU A 505 -14.75 -19.21 -3.30
N GLU A 506 -15.64 -20.05 -2.78
CA GLU A 506 -16.66 -19.64 -1.81
C GLU A 506 -16.00 -19.11 -0.53
N GLU A 507 -14.97 -19.79 -0.03
CA GLU A 507 -14.21 -19.40 1.15
C GLU A 507 -13.40 -18.11 0.93
N MET A 508 -12.83 -17.93 -0.26
CA MET A 508 -12.18 -16.67 -0.65
C MET A 508 -13.18 -15.51 -0.71
N VAL A 509 -14.39 -15.75 -1.22
CA VAL A 509 -15.47 -14.75 -1.26
C VAL A 509 -15.94 -14.40 0.15
N GLU A 510 -16.06 -15.37 1.06
CA GLU A 510 -16.40 -15.11 2.47
C GLU A 510 -15.33 -14.22 3.14
N MET A 511 -14.05 -14.54 2.96
CA MET A 511 -12.95 -13.71 3.47
C MET A 511 -12.95 -12.31 2.84
N LEU A 512 -13.27 -12.19 1.55
CA LEU A 512 -13.36 -10.92 0.83
C LEU A 512 -14.46 -10.04 1.41
N GLN A 513 -15.65 -10.60 1.63
CA GLN A 513 -16.78 -9.91 2.25
C GLN A 513 -16.44 -9.44 3.67
N LEU A 514 -15.75 -10.29 4.45
CA LEU A 514 -15.27 -9.91 5.78
C LEU A 514 -14.24 -8.78 5.72
N GLY A 515 -13.30 -8.84 4.78
CA GLY A 515 -12.30 -7.80 4.54
C GLY A 515 -12.93 -6.46 4.19
N LEU A 516 -13.91 -6.45 3.28
CA LEU A 516 -14.68 -5.25 2.89
C LEU A 516 -15.51 -4.70 4.06
N ALA A 517 -16.16 -5.55 4.85
CA ALA A 517 -16.92 -5.13 6.03
C ALA A 517 -16.00 -4.49 7.09
N CYS A 518 -14.81 -5.05 7.30
CA CYS A 518 -13.80 -4.49 8.19
C CYS A 518 -13.24 -3.15 7.65
N ALA A 519 -13.04 -3.04 6.34
CA ALA A 519 -12.53 -1.85 5.65
C ALA A 519 -13.62 -0.82 5.30
N ALA A 520 -14.80 -0.89 5.91
CA ALA A 520 -15.89 0.08 5.68
C ALA A 520 -15.43 1.52 6.00
N ARG A 521 -15.88 2.48 5.20
CA ARG A 521 -15.48 3.89 5.36
C ARG A 521 -15.94 4.50 6.69
N ILE A 522 -17.13 4.09 7.16
CA ILE A 522 -17.74 4.59 8.41
C ILE A 522 -17.33 3.65 9.55
N PRO A 523 -16.66 4.13 10.61
CA PRO A 523 -16.15 3.30 11.72
C PRO A 523 -17.24 2.48 12.41
N GLU A 524 -18.43 3.02 12.57
CA GLU A 524 -19.56 2.41 13.29
C GLU A 524 -20.16 1.21 12.54
N GLN A 525 -19.91 1.11 11.22
CA GLN A 525 -20.35 -0.03 10.40
C GLN A 525 -19.40 -1.23 10.49
N ARG A 526 -18.20 -1.04 11.03
CA ARG A 526 -17.19 -2.09 11.13
C ARG A 526 -17.54 -3.07 12.25
N PRO A 527 -17.37 -4.38 12.04
CA PRO A 527 -17.60 -5.38 13.09
C PRO A 527 -16.58 -5.21 14.24
N LYS A 528 -16.94 -5.66 15.44
CA LYS A 528 -15.96 -5.75 16.54
C LYS A 528 -15.02 -6.93 16.31
N MET A 529 -13.76 -6.84 16.74
CA MET A 529 -12.78 -7.91 16.50
C MET A 529 -13.21 -9.28 17.04
N ARG A 530 -13.98 -9.34 18.14
CA ARG A 530 -14.56 -10.61 18.63
C ARG A 530 -15.49 -11.29 17.62
N ASP A 531 -16.24 -10.50 16.84
CA ASP A 531 -17.18 -10.98 15.84
C ASP A 531 -16.43 -11.31 14.54
N VAL A 532 -15.35 -10.58 14.25
CA VAL A 532 -14.40 -10.89 13.17
C VAL A 532 -13.71 -12.22 13.40
N VAL A 533 -13.22 -12.50 14.62
CA VAL A 533 -12.60 -13.78 14.98
C VAL A 533 -13.55 -14.94 14.71
N ARG A 534 -14.81 -14.83 15.16
CA ARG A 534 -15.81 -15.86 14.91
C ARG A 534 -16.01 -16.10 13.41
N ARG A 535 -16.21 -15.03 12.64
CA ARG A 535 -16.45 -15.13 11.19
C ARG A 535 -15.27 -15.72 10.43
N VAL A 536 -14.03 -15.33 10.76
CA VAL A 536 -12.85 -15.86 10.05
C VAL A 536 -12.55 -17.32 10.42
N GLU A 537 -12.96 -17.77 11.62
CA GLU A 537 -12.84 -19.16 12.05
C GLU A 537 -13.94 -20.07 11.48
N GLU A 538 -15.10 -19.50 11.13
CA GLU A 538 -16.22 -20.21 10.50
C GLU A 538 -15.99 -20.51 9.02
N ILE A 539 -15.05 -19.81 8.36
CA ILE A 539 -14.67 -20.07 6.96
C ILE A 539 -14.17 -21.52 6.86
N PRO A 540 -14.81 -22.37 6.03
CA PRO A 540 -14.43 -23.77 5.89
C PRO A 540 -12.97 -23.96 5.52
N ARG A 541 -12.35 -25.02 6.06
CA ARG A 541 -11.03 -25.48 5.61
C ARG A 541 -11.26 -26.65 4.67
N VAL A 542 -10.91 -26.49 3.40
CA VAL A 542 -10.83 -27.63 2.49
C VAL A 542 -9.71 -28.53 3.00
N ASN A 543 -10.07 -29.72 3.49
CA ASN A 543 -9.08 -30.76 3.82
C ASN A 543 -8.35 -31.15 2.53
N THR A 544 -7.19 -30.57 2.27
CA THR A 544 -6.20 -31.08 1.31
C THR A 544 -5.50 -32.32 1.90
N GLY A 545 -6.29 -33.27 2.37
CA GLY A 545 -5.81 -34.54 2.87
C GLY A 545 -5.43 -35.46 1.71
N ASN A 546 -4.18 -35.37 1.25
CA ASN A 546 -3.51 -36.56 0.71
C ASN A 546 -3.23 -37.52 1.88
N GLY A 547 -4.26 -38.23 2.32
CA GLY A 547 -4.08 -39.47 3.06
C GLY A 547 -3.60 -40.53 2.06
N PRO A 548 -2.47 -41.22 2.28
CA PRO A 548 -2.13 -42.35 1.44
C PRO A 548 -3.20 -43.42 1.62
N SER A 549 -3.88 -43.76 0.54
CA SER A 549 -4.70 -44.96 0.46
C SER A 549 -3.77 -46.17 0.53
N SER A 550 -3.72 -46.80 1.70
CA SER A 550 -3.34 -48.21 1.91
C SER A 550 -3.91 -48.70 3.22
#